data_AF-A0A0Q5KJY1-F1
#
_entry.id   AF-A0A0Q5KJY1-F1
#
_cell.length_a   1.000
_cell.length_b   1.000
_cell.length_c   1.000
_cell.angle_alpha   90.00
_cell.angle_beta   90.00
_cell.angle_gamma   90.00
#
_symmetry.space_group_name_H-M   'P 1'
#
loop_
_entity.id
_entity.type
_entity.pdbx_description
1 polymer ?
#
loop_
_entity_poly.entity_id
_entity_poly.type
_entity_poly.pdbx_seq_one_letter_code
_entity_poly.pdbx_strand_id
1 'polypeptide(L)'
;MMTTIPGSKPIMLVNGVPIYPQEERTTPVTEAEVEQLALTLTGSAQSAHAWMDRPNVTLRGQTPREAVRAGQGQRAVGILQAF
;
A
#
# COMPACT_ATOMS: atom_id res chain seq x y z
N MET A 1 -20.78 1.66 -14.90
CA MET A 1 -20.22 1.60 -16.26
C MET A 1 -18.95 0.75 -16.18
N MET A 2 -18.93 -0.42 -16.82
CA MET A 2 -17.79 -1.35 -16.80
C MET A 2 -16.85 -1.00 -17.97
N THR A 3 -15.66 -0.51 -17.66
CA THR A 3 -14.59 -0.25 -18.64
C THR A 3 -13.89 -1.58 -18.97
N THR A 4 -14.11 -2.08 -20.18
CA THR A 4 -13.37 -3.22 -20.73
C THR A 4 -11.93 -2.82 -21.01
N ILE A 5 -10.96 -3.60 -20.51
CA ILE A 5 -9.53 -3.40 -20.79
C ILE A 5 -9.22 -4.08 -22.14
N PRO A 6 -8.85 -3.35 -23.19
CA PRO A 6 -8.55 -3.95 -24.49
C PRO A 6 -7.24 -4.76 -24.42
N GLY A 7 -7.33 -6.08 -24.61
CA GLY A 7 -6.17 -6.97 -24.82
C GLY A 7 -6.10 -8.23 -23.94
N SER A 8 -6.88 -8.34 -22.87
CA SER A 8 -6.80 -9.48 -21.95
C SER A 8 -7.75 -10.61 -22.37
N LYS A 9 -7.23 -11.83 -22.58
CA LYS A 9 -8.08 -13.02 -22.78
C LYS A 9 -8.85 -13.31 -21.47
N PRO A 10 -10.15 -13.63 -21.51
CA PRO A 10 -10.90 -13.99 -20.31
C PRO A 10 -10.35 -15.30 -19.72
N ILE A 11 -10.26 -15.37 -18.39
CA ILE A 11 -9.83 -16.59 -17.68
C ILE A 11 -10.95 -17.63 -17.60
N MET A 12 -12.21 -17.19 -17.63
CA MET A 12 -13.38 -18.06 -17.57
C MET A 12 -14.63 -17.32 -18.08
N LEU A 13 -15.63 -18.08 -18.56
CA LEU A 13 -16.97 -17.57 -18.80
C LEU A 13 -17.89 -18.06 -17.68
N VAL A 14 -18.54 -17.14 -16.95
CA VAL A 14 -19.58 -17.48 -15.97
C VAL A 14 -20.89 -16.91 -16.47
N ASN A 15 -21.87 -17.77 -16.78
CA ASN A 15 -23.17 -17.37 -17.36
C ASN A 15 -23.06 -16.50 -18.63
N GLY A 16 -22.06 -16.75 -19.48
CA GLY A 16 -21.82 -15.97 -20.71
C GLY A 16 -21.12 -14.63 -20.49
N VAL A 17 -20.78 -14.27 -19.25
CA VAL A 17 -20.01 -13.07 -18.93
C VAL A 17 -18.52 -13.42 -18.87
N PRO A 18 -17.66 -12.72 -19.65
CA PRO A 18 -16.22 -12.90 -19.57
C PRO A 18 -15.68 -12.39 -18.23
N ILE A 19 -15.08 -13.29 -17.46
CA ILE A 19 -14.29 -12.94 -16.29
C ILE A 19 -12.86 -12.69 -16.78
N TYR A 20 -12.42 -11.46 -16.64
CA TYR A 20 -11.03 -11.09 -16.86
C TYR A 20 -10.25 -11.30 -15.56
N PRO A 21 -8.96 -11.66 -15.64
CA PRO A 21 -8.12 -11.61 -14.46
C PRO A 21 -8.17 -10.17 -13.95
N GLN A 22 -8.74 -9.97 -12.76
CA GLN A 22 -8.45 -8.76 -12.01
C GLN A 22 -6.97 -8.86 -11.71
N GLU A 23 -6.14 -8.15 -12.48
CA GLU A 23 -4.81 -7.83 -11.99
C GLU A 23 -5.05 -7.21 -10.62
N GLU A 24 -4.62 -7.88 -9.57
CA GLU A 24 -4.51 -7.29 -8.24
C GLU A 24 -3.54 -6.12 -8.41
N ARG A 25 -4.06 -4.98 -8.85
CA ARG A 25 -3.37 -3.70 -8.79
C ARG A 25 -3.24 -3.41 -7.31
N THR A 26 -2.20 -3.98 -6.72
CA THR A 26 -1.65 -3.50 -5.47
C THR A 26 -1.12 -2.11 -5.79
N THR A 27 -2.02 -1.13 -5.71
CA THR A 27 -1.65 0.28 -5.84
C THR A 27 -0.46 0.50 -4.92
N PRO A 28 0.68 1.00 -5.42
CA PRO A 28 1.84 1.20 -4.56
C PRO A 28 1.43 2.08 -3.39
N VAL A 29 1.66 1.58 -2.17
CA VAL A 29 1.40 2.36 -0.96
C VAL A 29 2.26 3.62 -1.01
N THR A 30 1.63 4.77 -0.83
CA THR A 30 2.26 6.09 -0.90
C THR A 30 2.68 6.60 0.48
N GLU A 31 3.59 7.58 0.53
CA GLU A 31 4.06 8.15 1.79
C GLU A 31 2.91 8.77 2.59
N ALA A 32 1.99 9.44 1.88
CA ALA A 32 0.83 10.09 2.48
C ALA A 32 -0.13 9.09 3.15
N GLU A 33 -0.34 7.91 2.54
CA GLU A 33 -1.18 6.87 3.14
C GLU A 33 -0.57 6.32 4.43
N VAL A 34 0.75 6.09 4.45
CA VAL A 34 1.45 5.61 5.65
C VAL A 34 1.46 6.69 6.74
N GLU A 35 1.74 7.94 6.39
CA GLU A 35 1.73 9.06 7.36
C GLU A 35 0.34 9.29 7.93
N GLN A 36 -0.72 9.18 7.12
CA GLN A 36 -2.11 9.28 7.59
C GLN A 36 -2.48 8.12 8.55
N LEU A 37 -1.99 6.91 8.28
CA LEU A 37 -2.18 5.78 9.19
C LEU A 37 -1.43 6.02 10.51
N ALA A 38 -0.18 6.49 10.45
CA ALA A 38 0.59 6.84 11.64
C ALA A 38 -0.07 7.97 12.44
N LEU A 39 -0.66 8.97 11.77
CA LEU A 39 -1.44 10.03 12.40
C LEU A 39 -2.67 9.47 13.11
N THR A 40 -3.40 8.55 12.47
CA THR A 40 -4.59 7.93 13.06
C THR A 40 -4.25 7.18 14.35
N LEU A 41 -3.11 6.50 14.38
CA LEU A 41 -2.64 5.74 15.55
C LEU A 41 -2.06 6.63 16.66
N THR A 42 -1.34 7.68 16.30
CA THR A 42 -0.65 8.54 17.29
C THR A 42 -1.49 9.73 17.76
N GLY A 43 -2.53 10.10 17.01
CA GLY A 43 -3.33 11.31 17.25
C GLY A 43 -2.56 12.63 17.08
N SER A 44 -1.32 12.60 16.58
CA SER A 44 -0.45 13.77 16.47
C SER A 44 0.33 13.75 15.16
N ALA A 45 0.17 14.81 14.37
CA ALA A 45 0.91 14.97 13.10
C ALA A 45 2.42 15.01 13.34
N GLN A 46 2.86 15.63 14.45
CA GLN A 46 4.28 15.66 14.81
C GLN A 46 4.82 14.26 15.09
N SER A 47 4.06 13.44 15.82
CA SER A 47 4.46 12.06 16.14
C SER A 47 4.45 11.16 14.89
N ALA A 48 3.45 11.32 14.03
CA ALA A 48 3.38 10.61 12.75
C ALA A 48 4.59 10.94 11.86
N HIS A 49 4.92 12.22 11.73
CA HIS A 49 6.07 12.68 10.97
C HIS A 49 7.39 12.16 11.55
N ALA A 50 7.56 12.28 12.87
CA ALA A 50 8.74 11.77 13.57
C ALA A 50 8.90 10.25 13.40
N TRP A 51 7.80 9.50 13.37
CA TRP A 51 7.82 8.07 13.08
C TRP A 51 8.23 7.79 11.63
N MET A 52 7.71 8.55 10.66
CA MET A 52 8.03 8.41 9.23
C MET A 52 9.52 8.63 8.93
N ASP A 53 10.21 9.45 9.73
CA ASP A 53 11.63 9.79 9.58
C ASP A 53 12.55 9.02 10.55
N ARG A 54 12.01 8.09 11.35
CA ARG A 54 12.80 7.28 12.28
C ARG A 54 13.27 5.98 11.64
N PRO A 55 14.58 5.67 11.66
CA PRO A 55 15.10 4.37 11.24
C PRO A 55 14.42 3.21 12.00
N ASN A 56 14.03 2.18 11.26
CA ASN A 56 13.34 1.02 11.81
C ASN A 56 14.10 -0.27 11.52
N VAL A 57 14.33 -1.10 12.55
CA VAL A 57 15.07 -2.37 12.44
C VAL A 57 14.37 -3.38 11.53
N THR A 58 13.04 -3.41 11.53
CA THR A 58 12.22 -4.27 10.66
C THR A 58 12.33 -3.86 9.19
N LEU A 59 12.66 -2.58 8.94
CA LEU A 59 12.96 -2.04 7.61
C LEU A 59 14.46 -2.07 7.28
N ARG A 60 15.26 -2.86 8.01
CA ARG A 60 16.71 -2.99 7.84
C ARG A 60 17.46 -1.66 8.04
N GLY A 61 16.98 -0.82 8.97
CA GLY A 61 17.58 0.48 9.28
C GLY A 61 17.10 1.63 8.39
N GLN A 62 16.24 1.37 7.40
CA GLN A 62 15.58 2.44 6.65
C GLN A 62 14.48 3.11 7.48
N THR A 63 14.20 4.35 7.15
CA THR A 63 13.00 5.05 7.58
C THR A 63 11.77 4.50 6.84
N PRO A 64 10.55 4.58 7.42
CA PRO A 64 9.31 4.28 6.71
C PRO A 64 9.18 5.03 5.37
N ARG A 65 9.62 6.30 5.32
CA ARG A 65 9.61 7.11 4.09
C ARG A 65 10.50 6.51 2.99
N GLU A 66 11.73 6.12 3.33
CA GLU A 66 12.63 5.46 2.39
C GLU A 66 12.09 4.10 1.92
N ALA A 67 11.52 3.32 2.85
CA ALA A 67 10.92 2.03 2.51
C ALA A 67 9.77 2.18 1.51
N VAL A 68 8.91 3.19 1.69
CA VAL A 68 7.83 3.50 0.73
C VAL A 68 8.41 3.85 -0.65
N ARG A 69 9.40 4.75 -0.71
CA ARG A 69 10.08 5.12 -1.97
C ARG A 69 10.74 3.93 -2.66
N ALA A 70 11.21 2.96 -1.90
CA ALA A 70 11.79 1.72 -2.39
C ALA A 70 10.74 0.65 -2.79
N GLY A 71 9.44 1.00 -2.80
CA GLY A 71 8.35 0.08 -3.14
C GLY A 71 7.99 -0.91 -2.01
N GLN A 72 8.47 -0.67 -0.80
CA GLN A 72 8.23 -1.51 0.39
C GLN A 72 7.17 -0.91 1.33
N GLY A 73 6.29 -0.04 0.84
CA GLY A 73 5.29 0.65 1.67
C GLY A 73 4.38 -0.29 2.45
N GLN A 74 4.08 -1.48 1.92
CA GLN A 74 3.31 -2.51 2.63
C GLN A 74 3.98 -2.98 3.93
N ARG A 75 5.32 -2.98 3.99
CA ARG A 75 6.05 -3.30 5.22
C ARG A 75 5.91 -2.20 6.26
N ALA A 76 5.93 -0.94 5.84
CA ALA A 76 5.70 0.19 6.74
C ALA A 76 4.29 0.16 7.33
N VAL A 77 3.28 -0.14 6.52
CA VAL A 77 1.89 -0.36 6.97
C VAL A 77 1.80 -1.53 7.96
N GLY A 78 2.45 -2.66 7.67
CA GLY A 78 2.44 -3.82 8.56
C GLY A 78 3.03 -3.55 9.95
N ILE A 79 3.99 -2.62 10.07
CA ILE A 79 4.53 -2.20 11.37
C ILE A 79 3.49 -1.41 12.16
N LEU A 80 2.74 -0.52 11.50
CA LEU A 80 1.69 0.28 12.15
C LEU A 80 0.49 -0.58 12.58
N GLN A 81 0.15 -1.61 11.81
CA GLN A 81 -0.94 -2.55 12.13
C GLN A 81 -0.61 -3.55 13.25
N ALA A 82 0.63 -3.58 13.73
CA ALA A 82 1.05 -4.43 14.84
C ALA A 82 0.78 -3.81 16.23
N PHE A 83 0.26 -2.58 16.28
CA PHE A 83 -0.17 -1.87 17.49
C PHE A 83 -1.67 -2.06 17.73
#